data_AF-A0A838RGN1-F1
#
_entry.id   AF-A0A838RGN1-F1
#
_cell.length_a   1.000
_cell.length_b   1.000
_cell.length_c   1.000
_cell.angle_alpha   90.00
_cell.angle_beta   90.00
_cell.angle_gamma   90.00
#
_symmetry.space_group_name_H-M   'P 1'
#
loop_
_entity.id
_entity.type
_entity.pdbx_description
1 polymer ?
#
loop_
_entity_poly.entity_id
_entity_poly.type
_entity_poly.pdbx_seq_one_letter_code
_entity_poly.pdbx_strand_id
1 'polypeptide(L)'
;MLCAQPVVNPAEERYQTVLAELTRGIYAVSGLNAGAAGPGWLGVECASTAMATWLQEAVALENIQAASQGALLLLPIAHDYRLEDEIKSIITVVAKTTDYWYNHLPPDVKRTLEIQAALSRWVARLREWWPF
;
A
#
# COMPACT_ATOMS: atom_id res chain seq x y z
N MET A 1 10.12 -12.50 -4.34
CA MET A 1 9.53 -11.26 -3.83
C MET A 1 9.08 -10.44 -5.03
N LEU A 2 7.82 -9.99 -5.09
CA LEU A 2 7.34 -9.08 -6.13
C LEU A 2 7.83 -7.66 -5.83
N CYS A 3 8.51 -7.03 -6.78
CA CYS A 3 9.15 -5.73 -6.58
C CYS A 3 8.66 -4.71 -7.62
N ALA A 4 8.68 -3.43 -7.24
CA ALA A 4 8.37 -2.33 -8.14
C ALA A 4 9.43 -2.22 -9.23
N GLN A 5 9.00 -2.03 -10.47
CA GLN A 5 9.91 -1.87 -11.61
C GLN A 5 10.21 -0.37 -11.84
N PRO A 6 11.48 0.05 -11.92
CA PRO A 6 11.85 1.46 -12.03
C PRO A 6 11.53 2.06 -13.40
N VAL A 7 11.30 1.22 -14.41
CA VAL A 7 10.94 1.63 -15.77
C VAL A 7 9.61 0.98 -16.12
N VAL A 8 8.56 1.78 -16.12
CA VAL A 8 7.23 1.41 -16.63
C VAL A 8 6.74 2.53 -17.53
N ASN A 9 5.92 2.19 -18.52
CA ASN A 9 5.26 3.16 -19.37
C ASN A 9 3.77 3.24 -19.00
N PRO A 10 3.34 4.26 -18.23
CA PRO A 10 1.93 4.38 -17.86
C PRO A 10 1.00 4.56 -19.06
N ALA A 11 1.49 5.03 -20.21
CA ALA A 11 0.66 5.20 -21.40
C ALA A 11 0.41 3.88 -22.17
N GLU A 12 1.08 2.79 -21.80
CA GLU A 12 0.90 1.50 -22.44
C GLU A 12 -0.46 0.89 -22.10
N GLU A 13 -1.19 0.41 -23.12
CA GLU A 13 -2.52 -0.20 -22.95
C GLU A 13 -2.50 -1.38 -21.96
N ARG A 14 -1.44 -2.18 -22.00
CA ARG A 14 -1.28 -3.30 -21.09
C ARG A 14 -1.12 -2.84 -19.64
N TYR A 15 -0.32 -1.79 -19.39
CA TYR A 15 -0.19 -1.19 -18.07
C TYR A 15 -1.55 -0.71 -17.55
N GLN A 16 -2.32 -0.02 -18.40
CA GLN A 16 -3.66 0.47 -18.04
C GLN A 16 -4.63 -0.67 -17.71
N THR A 17 -4.53 -1.80 -18.42
CA THR A 17 -5.31 -3.00 -18.14
C THR A 17 -4.96 -3.59 -16.77
N VAL A 18 -3.66 -3.73 -16.46
CA VAL A 18 -3.21 -4.21 -15.14
C VAL A 18 -3.66 -3.27 -14.03
N LEU A 19 -3.50 -1.95 -14.23
CA LEU A 19 -3.93 -0.93 -13.28
C LEU A 19 -5.43 -1.03 -12.99
N ALA A 20 -6.26 -1.12 -14.04
CA ALA A 20 -7.69 -1.24 -13.90
C ALA A 20 -8.10 -2.51 -13.12
N GLU A 21 -7.48 -3.66 -13.41
CA GLU A 21 -7.76 -4.90 -12.70
C GLU A 21 -7.33 -4.86 -11.22
N LEU A 22 -6.15 -4.30 -10.93
CA LEU A 22 -5.68 -4.12 -9.56
C LEU A 22 -6.59 -3.17 -8.78
N THR A 23 -6.93 -2.00 -9.35
CA THR A 23 -7.84 -1.04 -8.71
C THR A 23 -9.21 -1.66 -8.44
N ARG A 24 -9.80 -2.33 -9.44
CA ARG A 24 -11.09 -3.01 -9.31
C ARG A 24 -11.04 -4.11 -8.24
N GLY A 25 -10.02 -4.96 -8.28
CA GLY A 25 -9.86 -6.07 -7.36
C GLY A 25 -9.63 -5.64 -5.92
N ILE A 26 -8.75 -4.66 -5.70
CA ILE A 26 -8.47 -4.09 -4.37
C ILE A 26 -9.74 -3.46 -3.78
N TYR A 27 -10.47 -2.67 -4.57
CA TYR A 27 -11.72 -2.09 -4.11
C TYR A 27 -12.74 -3.17 -3.74
N ALA A 28 -12.89 -4.21 -4.57
CA ALA A 28 -13.86 -5.27 -4.32
C ALA A 28 -13.61 -6.06 -3.02
N VAL A 29 -12.34 -6.23 -2.62
CA VAL A 29 -11.99 -7.02 -1.43
C VAL A 29 -11.82 -6.20 -0.15
N SER A 30 -11.55 -4.91 -0.27
CA SER A 30 -11.18 -4.06 0.89
C SER A 30 -12.01 -2.78 1.04
N GLY A 31 -12.70 -2.34 -0.02
CA GLY A 31 -13.35 -1.04 -0.09
C GLY A 31 -12.39 0.16 -0.23
N LEU A 32 -11.07 -0.08 -0.32
CA LEU A 32 -10.08 0.98 -0.47
C LEU A 32 -9.89 1.37 -1.94
N ASN A 33 -9.73 2.66 -2.20
CA ASN A 33 -9.37 3.14 -3.53
C ASN A 33 -7.90 2.85 -3.83
N ALA A 34 -7.60 2.58 -5.09
CA ALA A 34 -6.23 2.44 -5.55
C ALA A 34 -6.01 3.08 -6.93
N GLY A 35 -4.80 3.56 -7.18
CA GLY A 35 -4.43 4.20 -8.45
C GLY A 35 -2.92 4.28 -8.63
N ALA A 36 -2.47 4.72 -9.81
CA ALA A 36 -1.05 4.91 -10.06
C ALA A 36 -0.46 5.96 -9.12
N ALA A 37 0.67 5.66 -8.48
CA ALA A 37 1.34 6.51 -7.49
C ALA A 37 2.78 6.89 -7.87
N GLY A 38 3.21 6.54 -9.08
CA GLY A 38 4.54 6.80 -9.62
C GLY A 38 5.04 5.63 -10.45
N PRO A 39 6.23 5.75 -11.08
CA PRO A 39 6.81 4.65 -11.85
C PRO A 39 6.97 3.40 -10.98
N GLY A 40 6.28 2.32 -11.36
CA GLY A 40 6.33 1.01 -10.72
C GLY A 40 5.46 0.88 -9.47
N TRP A 41 4.70 1.91 -9.11
CA TRP A 41 3.93 1.98 -7.86
C TRP A 41 2.44 2.18 -8.08
N LEU A 42 1.66 1.31 -7.44
CA LEU A 42 0.25 1.43 -7.18
C LEU A 42 0.06 1.95 -5.75
N GLY A 43 -0.64 3.07 -5.58
CA GLY A 43 -1.02 3.60 -4.27
C GLY A 43 -2.42 3.13 -3.87
N VAL A 44 -2.55 2.61 -2.66
CA VAL A 44 -3.83 2.24 -2.01
C VAL A 44 -4.11 3.23 -0.88
N GLU A 45 -5.25 3.90 -0.94
CA GLU A 45 -5.68 4.89 0.05
C GLU A 45 -6.12 4.20 1.35
N CYS A 46 -5.34 4.36 2.40
CA CYS A 46 -5.66 3.83 3.73
C CYS A 46 -6.35 4.90 4.58
N ALA A 47 -7.12 4.46 5.59
CA ALA A 47 -7.84 5.36 6.48
C ALA A 47 -6.91 6.23 7.36
N SER A 48 -5.66 5.81 7.56
CA SER A 48 -4.68 6.54 8.36
C SER A 48 -3.24 6.16 8.01
N THR A 49 -2.29 6.98 8.44
CA THR A 49 -0.85 6.63 8.39
C THR A 49 -0.54 5.37 9.18
N ALA A 50 -1.18 5.17 10.33
CA ALA A 50 -0.97 3.96 11.13
C ALA A 50 -1.39 2.70 10.36
N MET A 51 -2.53 2.76 9.65
CA MET A 51 -2.98 1.68 8.78
C MET A 51 -1.99 1.43 7.64
N ALA A 52 -1.59 2.48 6.91
CA ALA A 52 -0.67 2.34 5.78
C ALA A 52 0.68 1.72 6.19
N THR A 53 1.27 2.19 7.30
CA THR A 53 2.53 1.65 7.82
C THR A 53 2.37 0.23 8.35
N TRP A 54 1.28 -0.09 9.03
CA TRP A 54 1.04 -1.45 9.49
C TRP A 54 0.85 -2.42 8.32
N LEU A 55 0.06 -2.02 7.31
CA LEU A 55 -0.15 -2.81 6.10
C LEU A 55 1.14 -2.98 5.30
N GLN A 56 2.01 -1.97 5.23
CA GLN A 56 3.33 -2.09 4.60
C GLN A 56 4.11 -3.28 5.18
N GLU A 57 4.26 -3.33 6.50
CA GLU A 57 5.01 -4.40 7.16
C GLU A 57 4.31 -5.76 6.97
N ALA A 58 2.98 -5.81 7.10
CA ALA A 58 2.20 -7.03 6.92
C ALA A 58 2.29 -7.58 5.49
N VAL A 59 2.29 -6.71 4.48
CA VAL A 59 2.45 -7.09 3.06
C VAL A 59 3.88 -7.54 2.77
N ALA A 60 4.88 -6.89 3.35
CA ALA A 60 6.29 -7.27 3.18
C ALA A 60 6.56 -8.71 3.65
N LEU A 61 5.90 -9.15 4.73
CA LEU A 61 5.96 -10.54 5.22
C LEU A 61 5.40 -11.57 4.23
N GLU A 62 4.60 -11.15 3.25
CA GLU A 62 3.96 -12.00 2.25
C GLU A 62 4.74 -12.00 0.91
N ASN A 63 6.01 -11.61 0.94
CA ASN A 63 6.91 -11.55 -0.23
C ASN A 63 6.48 -10.57 -1.33
N ILE A 64 5.79 -9.49 -0.96
CA ILE A 64 5.48 -8.37 -1.85
C ILE A 64 6.17 -7.14 -1.29
N GLN A 65 6.96 -6.45 -2.12
CA GLN A 65 7.56 -5.18 -1.74
C GLN A 65 6.45 -4.19 -1.40
N ALA A 66 6.57 -3.52 -0.25
CA ALA A 66 5.64 -2.50 0.14
C ALA A 66 6.39 -1.30 0.71
N ALA A 67 5.82 -0.12 0.52
CA ALA A 67 6.23 1.10 1.18
C ALA A 67 4.98 1.88 1.63
N SER A 68 5.14 2.88 2.48
CA SER A 68 4.06 3.75 2.89
C SER A 68 4.49 5.22 2.82
N GLN A 69 3.61 6.06 2.31
CA GLN A 69 3.80 7.50 2.24
C GLN A 69 2.55 8.19 2.77
N GLY A 70 2.64 8.72 3.99
CA GLY A 70 1.47 9.29 4.66
C GLY A 70 0.41 8.22 4.87
N ALA A 71 -0.78 8.38 4.27
CA ALA A 71 -1.85 7.39 4.32
C ALA A 71 -1.95 6.52 3.05
N LEU A 72 -0.93 6.54 2.18
CA LEU A 72 -0.85 5.65 1.01
C LEU A 72 0.00 4.43 1.34
N LEU A 73 -0.53 3.24 1.05
CA LEU A 73 0.26 2.01 0.90
C LEU A 73 0.69 1.89 -0.56
N LEU A 74 1.99 1.74 -0.80
CA LEU A 74 2.57 1.60 -2.14
C LEU A 74 2.88 0.13 -2.41
N LEU A 75 2.35 -0.40 -3.51
CA LEU A 75 2.50 -1.78 -3.97
C LEU A 75 3.08 -1.78 -5.39
N PRO A 76 3.76 -2.86 -5.81
CA PRO A 76 4.39 -2.91 -7.11
C PRO A 76 3.34 -3.10 -8.21
N ILE A 77 3.58 -2.49 -9.37
CA ILE A 77 2.79 -2.69 -10.58
C ILE A 77 3.70 -2.68 -11.80
N ALA A 78 3.43 -3.56 -12.76
CA ALA A 78 4.09 -3.57 -14.05
C ALA A 78 3.15 -4.07 -15.15
N HIS A 79 3.47 -3.75 -16.41
CA HIS A 79 2.67 -4.11 -17.58
C HIS A 79 2.65 -5.63 -17.85
N ASP A 80 3.71 -6.35 -17.47
CA ASP A 80 3.85 -7.79 -17.67
C ASP A 80 3.11 -8.65 -16.63
N TYR A 81 2.47 -8.03 -15.63
CA TYR A 81 1.73 -8.74 -14.60
C TYR A 81 0.56 -9.56 -15.19
N ARG A 82 0.42 -10.78 -14.68
CA ARG A 82 -0.57 -11.76 -15.12
C ARG A 82 -1.69 -11.84 -14.10
N LEU A 83 -2.90 -12.09 -14.61
CA LEU A 83 -4.11 -12.16 -13.77
C LEU A 83 -4.02 -13.28 -12.73
N GLU A 84 -3.55 -14.46 -13.15
CA GLU A 84 -3.52 -15.67 -12.33
C GLU A 84 -2.38 -15.68 -11.29
N ASP A 85 -1.35 -14.85 -11.50
CA ASP A 85 -0.14 -14.82 -10.70
C ASP A 85 -0.03 -13.49 -9.92
N GLU A 86 0.62 -12.47 -10.47
CA GLU A 86 0.98 -11.25 -9.74
C GLU A 86 -0.25 -10.45 -9.30
N ILE A 87 -1.24 -10.27 -10.18
CA ILE A 87 -2.43 -9.47 -9.89
C ILE A 87 -3.24 -10.14 -8.76
N LYS A 88 -3.48 -11.45 -8.87
CA LYS A 88 -4.17 -12.22 -7.84
C LYS A 88 -3.41 -12.18 -6.51
N SER A 89 -2.09 -12.32 -6.54
CA SER A 89 -1.25 -12.28 -5.34
C SER A 89 -1.40 -10.95 -4.59
N ILE A 90 -1.33 -9.83 -5.32
CA ILE A 90 -1.52 -8.49 -4.75
C ILE A 90 -2.93 -8.31 -4.19
N ILE A 91 -3.97 -8.69 -4.92
CA ILE A 91 -5.36 -8.57 -4.41
C ILE A 91 -5.54 -9.43 -3.15
N THR A 92 -4.98 -10.65 -3.14
CA THR A 92 -5.10 -11.58 -2.01
C THR A 92 -4.39 -11.04 -0.78
N VAL A 93 -3.18 -10.49 -0.92
CA VAL A 93 -2.45 -9.92 0.22
C VAL A 93 -3.17 -8.71 0.79
N VAL A 94 -3.73 -7.85 -0.07
CA VAL A 94 -4.52 -6.69 0.37
C VAL A 94 -5.76 -7.16 1.12
N ALA A 95 -6.49 -8.16 0.60
CA ALA A 95 -7.64 -8.74 1.29
C ALA A 95 -7.27 -9.26 2.68
N LYS A 96 -6.22 -10.09 2.78
CA LYS A 96 -5.76 -10.64 4.08
C LYS A 96 -5.38 -9.51 5.03
N THR A 97 -4.49 -8.63 4.62
CA THR A 97 -3.91 -7.62 5.52
C THR A 97 -4.94 -6.58 5.95
N THR A 98 -5.87 -6.17 5.07
CA THR A 98 -6.96 -5.27 5.44
C THR A 98 -7.98 -5.94 6.36
N ASP A 99 -8.31 -7.22 6.15
CA ASP A 99 -9.15 -7.99 7.08
C ASP A 99 -8.49 -8.13 8.46
N TYR A 100 -7.19 -8.40 8.51
CA TYR A 100 -6.44 -8.42 9.77
C TYR A 100 -6.49 -7.05 10.46
N TRP A 101 -6.26 -5.97 9.73
CA TRP A 101 -6.36 -4.61 10.27
C TRP A 101 -7.75 -4.35 10.84
N TYR A 102 -8.82 -4.58 10.07
CA TYR A 102 -10.17 -4.23 10.51
C TYR A 102 -10.68 -5.14 11.63
N ASN A 103 -10.54 -6.46 11.46
CA ASN A 103 -11.26 -7.45 12.26
C ASN A 103 -10.41 -8.14 13.33
N HIS A 104 -9.09 -8.19 13.17
CA HIS A 104 -8.23 -9.00 14.04
C HIS A 104 -7.27 -8.18 14.91
N LEU A 105 -6.91 -6.96 14.51
CA LEU A 105 -6.00 -6.12 15.27
C LEU A 105 -6.74 -5.50 16.48
N PRO A 106 -6.29 -5.76 17.73
CA PRO A 106 -6.98 -5.27 18.91
C PRO A 106 -7.08 -3.74 18.94
N PRO A 107 -8.17 -3.16 19.47
CA PRO A 107 -8.34 -1.70 19.54
C PRO A 107 -7.19 -0.96 20.23
N ASP A 108 -6.62 -1.54 21.30
CA ASP A 108 -5.51 -0.92 22.03
C ASP A 108 -4.21 -0.90 21.21
N VAL A 109 -4.01 -1.91 20.36
CA VAL A 109 -2.87 -1.94 19.43
C VAL A 109 -3.07 -0.85 18.36
N LYS A 110 -4.27 -0.74 17.78
CA LYS A 110 -4.59 0.34 16.82
C LYS A 110 -4.33 1.72 17.41
N ARG A 111 -4.82 1.97 18.63
CA ARG A 111 -4.62 3.25 19.33
C ARG A 111 -3.13 3.55 19.54
N THR A 112 -2.36 2.55 19.94
CA THR A 112 -0.90 2.70 20.11
C THR A 112 -0.22 3.10 18.81
N LEU A 113 -0.56 2.43 17.70
CA LEU A 113 -0.01 2.73 16.38
C LEU A 113 -0.40 4.13 15.89
N GLU A 114 -1.63 4.58 16.17
CA GLU A 114 -2.08 5.94 15.85
C GLU A 114 -1.30 7.00 16.62
N ILE A 115 -1.07 6.78 17.92
CA ILE A 115 -0.24 7.67 18.75
C ILE A 115 1.19 7.71 18.21
N GLN A 116 1.77 6.55 17.90
CA GLN A 116 3.11 6.47 17.32
C GLN A 116 3.19 7.25 15.99
N ALA A 117 2.22 7.04 15.09
CA ALA A 117 2.17 7.75 13.82
C ALA A 117 2.02 9.27 14.00
N ALA A 118 1.22 9.72 14.99
CA ALA A 118 1.11 11.14 15.32
C ALA A 118 2.45 11.70 15.80
N LEU A 119 3.12 11.03 16.75
CA LEU A 119 4.41 11.45 17.29
C LEU A 119 5.48 11.52 16.20
N SER A 120 5.60 10.51 15.34
CA SER A 120 6.58 10.51 14.25
C SER A 120 6.39 11.69 13.29
N ARG A 121 5.13 12.04 12.97
CA ARG A 121 4.83 13.24 12.15
C ARG A 121 5.22 14.54 12.86
N TRP A 122 4.98 14.63 14.17
CA TRP A 122 5.39 15.80 14.97
C TRP A 122 6.90 15.94 15.02
N VAL A 123 7.63 14.85 15.24
CA VAL A 123 9.11 14.85 15.25
C VAL A 123 9.66 15.26 13.89
N ALA A 124 9.12 14.72 12.79
CA ALA A 124 9.53 15.11 11.44
C ALA A 124 9.37 16.61 11.20
N ARG A 125 8.19 17.16 11.56
CA ARG A 125 7.90 18.60 11.46
C ARG A 125 8.86 19.45 12.32
N LEU A 126 9.16 19.03 13.55
CA LEU A 126 10.11 19.75 14.41
C LEU A 126 11.52 19.73 13.83
N ARG A 127 11.94 18.62 13.21
CA ARG A 127 13.25 18.49 12.56
C ARG A 127 13.39 19.38 11.33
N GLU A 128 12.29 19.68 10.64
CA GLU A 128 12.27 20.66 9.53
C GLU A 128 12.40 22.11 10.02
N TRP A 129 11.89 22.40 11.23
CA TRP A 129 11.89 23.76 11.81
C TRP A 129 13.15 24.09 12.62
N TRP A 130 13.96 23.09 12.97
CA TRP A 130 15.21 23.27 13.71
C TRP A 130 16.35 22.48 13.05
N PRO A 131 17.15 23.12 12.16
CA PRO A 131 18.24 22.46 11.46
C PRO A 131 19.51 22.54 12.31
N PHE A 132 19.60 21.74 13.38
CA PHE A 132 20.86 21.48 14.09
C PHE A 132 20.93 20.01 14.47
#